data_AF-A0A963LAU6-F1
#
_entry.id   AF-A0A963LAU6-F1
#
_cell.length_a   1.000
_cell.length_b   1.000
_cell.length_c   1.000
_cell.angle_alpha   90.00
_cell.angle_beta   90.00
_cell.angle_gamma   90.00
#
_symmetry.space_group_name_H-M   'P 1'
#
loop_
_entity.id
_entity.type
_entity.pdbx_description
1 polymer ?
#
loop_
_entity_poly.entity_id
_entity_poly.type
_entity_poly.pdbx_seq_one_letter_code
_entity_poly.pdbx_strand_id
1 'polypeptide(L)'
;MSDIQIIKMDQGGANARIIAKEAKADFRRVEAASLKIPSRFTSADGKRYFVRLFNTLQLNTHFISVIARTRLDHDDIAQIETAIRTRMESVTENLNKAIDGAEALFKANGITCAATYDTVPMDVQVGVLSSSGRRFLEVLGKLDQLMPLLQTLEIHEVISAYEVDIQRAALKRQVREVANGARNFAMGLRRRMNALGSRDEEVAAIDAAPEAAAETDGAAAEPTQIAAAEAEREVAVEGDTEVVSE
;
A
#
# COMPACT_ATOMS: atom_id res chain seq x y z
N MET A 1 -46.13 -6.50 20.91
CA MET A 1 -46.07 -5.61 19.74
C MET A 1 -44.84 -6.04 18.97
N SER A 2 -45.03 -6.65 17.80
CA SER A 2 -43.93 -7.09 16.94
C SER A 2 -43.20 -5.87 16.38
N ASP A 3 -41.89 -5.77 16.65
CA ASP A 3 -41.04 -4.69 16.15
C ASP A 3 -41.10 -4.63 14.63
N ILE A 4 -41.79 -3.62 14.12
CA ILE A 4 -41.79 -3.31 12.68
C ILE A 4 -40.42 -2.70 12.38
N GLN A 5 -39.51 -3.50 11.82
CA GLN A 5 -38.23 -3.01 11.31
C GLN A 5 -38.47 -2.15 10.06
N ILE A 6 -38.46 -0.83 10.23
CA ILE A 6 -38.63 0.15 9.15
C ILE A 6 -37.37 0.24 8.27
N ILE A 7 -36.19 -0.10 8.82
CA ILE A 7 -34.89 0.01 8.14
C ILE A 7 -34.08 -1.27 8.34
N LYS A 8 -33.54 -1.80 7.24
CA LYS A 8 -32.63 -2.94 7.26
C LYS A 8 -31.19 -2.47 7.42
N MET A 9 -30.59 -2.76 8.57
CA MET A 9 -29.19 -2.42 8.87
C MET A 9 -28.21 -3.41 8.22
N ASP A 10 -26.99 -2.94 7.95
CA ASP A 10 -25.91 -3.82 7.48
C ASP A 10 -25.55 -4.82 8.57
N GLN A 11 -25.38 -6.09 8.17
CA GLN A 11 -24.98 -7.19 9.04
C GLN A 11 -23.57 -7.67 8.71
N GLY A 12 -22.68 -6.74 8.29
CA GLY A 12 -21.30 -7.02 7.90
C GLY A 12 -21.09 -7.31 6.40
N GLY A 13 -22.14 -7.21 5.58
CA GLY A 13 -22.04 -7.40 4.13
C GLY A 13 -21.16 -6.34 3.46
N ALA A 14 -21.10 -5.13 4.02
CA ALA A 14 -20.15 -4.10 3.59
C ALA A 14 -18.69 -4.55 3.79
N ASN A 15 -18.35 -5.08 4.97
CA ASN A 15 -17.00 -5.53 5.28
C ASN A 15 -16.60 -6.74 4.42
N ALA A 16 -17.51 -7.71 4.26
CA ALA A 16 -17.29 -8.87 3.40
C ALA A 16 -16.97 -8.48 1.95
N ARG A 17 -17.70 -7.50 1.39
CA ARG A 17 -17.44 -6.98 0.03
C ARG A 17 -16.08 -6.27 -0.08
N ILE A 18 -15.68 -5.52 0.94
CA ILE A 18 -14.38 -4.84 0.94
C ILE A 18 -13.25 -5.87 0.97
N ILE A 19 -13.34 -6.86 1.84
CA ILE A 19 -12.32 -7.91 1.99
C ILE A 19 -12.25 -8.78 0.74
N ALA A 20 -13.39 -9.17 0.15
CA ALA A 20 -13.43 -10.04 -1.02
C ALA A 20 -12.83 -9.41 -2.28
N LYS A 21 -12.90 -8.08 -2.40
CA LYS A 21 -12.37 -7.36 -3.57
C LYS A 21 -10.86 -7.14 -3.55
N GLU A 22 -10.20 -7.39 -2.41
CA GLU A 22 -8.77 -7.10 -2.29
C GLU A 22 -7.92 -8.34 -2.56
N ALA A 23 -6.82 -8.12 -3.31
CA ALA A 23 -5.82 -9.14 -3.51
C ALA A 23 -5.16 -9.50 -2.18
N LYS A 24 -5.15 -10.79 -1.83
CA LYS A 24 -4.47 -11.27 -0.64
C LYS A 24 -2.96 -11.07 -0.82
N ALA A 25 -2.38 -10.24 0.05
CA ALA A 25 -0.93 -10.08 0.09
C ALA A 25 -0.25 -11.40 0.49
N ASP A 26 0.83 -11.75 -0.21
CA ASP A 26 1.55 -12.99 0.02
C ASP A 26 2.67 -12.80 1.06
N PHE A 27 2.46 -13.36 2.25
CA PHE A 27 3.42 -13.33 3.36
C PHE A 27 4.26 -14.60 3.48
N ARG A 28 4.15 -15.57 2.56
CA ARG A 28 4.87 -16.86 2.66
C ARG A 28 6.40 -16.72 2.71
N ARG A 29 6.94 -15.62 2.20
CA ARG A 29 8.38 -15.31 2.18
C ARG A 29 8.84 -14.41 3.34
N VAL A 30 7.94 -14.08 4.27
CA VAL A 30 8.24 -13.17 5.38
C VAL A 30 8.38 -13.98 6.67
N GLU A 31 9.62 -14.15 7.11
CA GLU A 31 9.98 -14.89 8.33
C GLU A 31 10.14 -13.98 9.55
N ALA A 32 9.45 -12.83 9.56
CA ALA A 32 9.56 -11.83 10.61
C ALA A 32 8.55 -12.05 11.74
N ALA A 33 8.97 -11.75 12.98
CA ALA A 33 8.04 -11.66 14.11
C ALA A 33 7.01 -10.55 13.86
N SER A 34 5.77 -10.78 14.31
CA SER A 34 4.69 -9.80 14.19
C SER A 34 4.05 -9.50 15.54
N LEU A 35 3.88 -8.22 15.87
CA LEU A 35 3.02 -7.81 16.98
C LEU A 35 1.57 -7.86 16.54
N LYS A 36 0.72 -8.51 17.34
CA LYS A 36 -0.73 -8.56 17.08
C LYS A 36 -1.39 -7.37 17.77
N ILE A 37 -1.88 -6.42 16.99
CA ILE A 37 -2.55 -5.21 17.49
C ILE A 37 -4.04 -5.29 17.14
N PRO A 38 -4.96 -5.24 18.12
CA PRO A 38 -6.38 -5.12 17.82
C PRO A 38 -6.64 -3.74 17.18
N SER A 39 -7.37 -3.71 16.07
CA SER A 39 -7.69 -2.48 15.36
C SER A 39 -9.13 -2.48 14.88
N ARG A 40 -9.76 -1.32 14.93
CA ARG A 40 -11.16 -1.11 14.54
C ARG A 40 -11.24 0.01 13.52
N PHE A 41 -11.89 -0.26 12.39
CA PHE A 41 -12.17 0.73 11.36
C PHE A 41 -13.67 0.87 11.15
N THR A 42 -14.18 2.09 11.31
CA THR A 42 -15.62 2.38 11.24
C THR A 42 -16.02 2.92 9.88
N SER A 43 -15.20 3.79 9.30
CA SER A 43 -15.49 4.46 8.03
C SER A 43 -15.21 3.56 6.83
N ALA A 44 -15.96 3.77 5.74
CA ALA A 44 -15.73 3.04 4.50
C ALA A 44 -14.34 3.32 3.92
N ASP A 45 -13.85 4.55 4.06
CA ASP A 45 -12.53 4.96 3.59
C ASP A 45 -11.42 4.28 4.41
N GLY A 46 -11.51 4.28 5.75
CA GLY A 46 -10.54 3.62 6.63
C GLY A 46 -10.45 2.12 6.37
N LYS A 47 -11.61 1.43 6.26
CA LYS A 47 -11.70 -0.01 5.91
C LYS A 47 -11.00 -0.31 4.58
N ARG A 48 -11.31 0.45 3.52
CA ARG A 48 -10.73 0.25 2.18
C ARG A 48 -9.23 0.55 2.15
N TYR A 49 -8.80 1.62 2.80
CA TYR A 49 -7.39 2.00 2.84
C TYR A 49 -6.55 1.00 3.63
N PHE A 50 -7.06 0.50 4.75
CA PHE A 50 -6.40 -0.57 5.51
C PHE A 50 -6.20 -1.81 4.63
N VAL A 51 -7.30 -2.34 4.08
CA VAL A 51 -7.28 -3.58 3.29
C VAL A 51 -6.34 -3.46 2.08
N ARG A 52 -6.36 -2.32 1.37
CA ARG A 52 -5.57 -2.12 0.14
C ARG A 52 -4.10 -1.78 0.36
N LEU A 53 -3.80 -0.94 1.36
CA LEU A 53 -2.49 -0.31 1.48
C LEU A 53 -1.61 -0.96 2.53
N PHE A 54 -2.20 -1.44 3.64
CA PHE A 54 -1.44 -1.81 4.83
C PHE A 54 -0.45 -2.95 4.56
N ASN A 55 -0.94 -4.08 4.06
CA ASN A 55 -0.10 -5.25 3.80
C ASN A 55 0.94 -4.97 2.71
N THR A 56 0.55 -4.24 1.66
CA THR A 56 1.46 -3.83 0.58
C THR A 56 2.61 -2.96 1.11
N LEU A 57 2.31 -2.00 1.99
CA LEU A 57 3.33 -1.18 2.63
C LEU A 57 4.23 -2.00 3.55
N GLN A 58 3.66 -2.93 4.33
CA GLN A 58 4.46 -3.80 5.20
C GLN A 58 5.44 -4.67 4.42
N LEU A 59 5.00 -5.29 3.32
CA LEU A 59 5.88 -6.10 2.48
C LEU A 59 7.01 -5.28 1.87
N ASN A 60 6.71 -4.07 1.39
CA ASN A 60 7.73 -3.20 0.79
C ASN A 60 8.71 -2.66 1.85
N THR A 61 8.23 -2.26 3.01
CA THR A 61 9.10 -1.81 4.11
C THR A 61 9.94 -2.94 4.68
N HIS A 62 9.39 -4.15 4.81
CA HIS A 62 10.17 -5.34 5.18
C HIS A 62 11.27 -5.64 4.15
N PHE A 63 10.95 -5.57 2.85
CA PHE A 63 11.96 -5.73 1.80
C PHE A 63 13.07 -4.68 1.92
N ILE A 64 12.73 -3.40 2.12
CA ILE A 64 13.71 -2.31 2.26
C ILE A 64 14.62 -2.56 3.47
N SER A 65 14.03 -2.81 4.64
CA SER A 65 14.76 -2.84 5.91
C SER A 65 15.52 -4.14 6.18
N VAL A 66 15.06 -5.26 5.61
CA VAL A 66 15.63 -6.59 5.89
C VAL A 66 16.35 -7.14 4.66
N ILE A 67 15.67 -7.21 3.52
CA ILE A 67 16.21 -7.91 2.34
C ILE A 67 17.25 -7.05 1.63
N ALA A 68 16.91 -5.80 1.30
CA ALA A 68 17.80 -4.92 0.56
C ALA A 68 19.09 -4.60 1.31
N ARG A 69 19.01 -4.49 2.65
CA ARG A 69 20.15 -4.28 3.54
C ARG A 69 21.21 -5.38 3.46
N THR A 70 20.87 -6.60 3.03
CA THR A 70 21.85 -7.69 2.91
C THR A 70 22.80 -7.56 1.72
N ARG A 71 22.44 -6.77 0.70
CA ARG A 71 23.19 -6.67 -0.56
C ARG A 71 23.55 -5.25 -0.98
N LEU A 72 22.88 -4.25 -0.41
CA LEU A 72 23.06 -2.84 -0.77
C LEU A 72 23.69 -2.06 0.38
N ASP A 73 24.21 -0.88 0.05
CA ASP A 73 24.81 0.04 1.01
C ASP A 73 23.83 0.38 2.14
N HIS A 74 24.31 0.26 3.38
CA HIS A 74 23.51 0.51 4.57
C HIS A 74 23.13 1.98 4.71
N ASP A 75 23.97 2.91 4.26
CA ASP A 75 23.71 4.34 4.34
C ASP A 75 22.58 4.74 3.39
N ASP A 76 22.57 4.20 2.17
CA ASP A 76 21.48 4.35 1.20
C ASP A 76 20.15 3.85 1.77
N ILE A 77 20.14 2.67 2.39
CA ILE A 77 18.93 2.11 3.00
C ILE A 77 18.47 2.98 4.17
N ALA A 78 19.38 3.45 5.02
CA ALA A 78 19.06 4.31 6.16
C ALA A 78 18.43 5.65 5.72
N GLN A 79 18.91 6.23 4.61
CA GLN A 79 18.31 7.43 4.01
C GLN A 79 16.87 7.16 3.54
N ILE A 80 16.63 6.03 2.86
CA ILE A 80 15.28 5.64 2.40
C ILE A 80 14.34 5.43 3.59
N GLU A 81 14.79 4.72 4.62
CA GLU A 81 13.99 4.51 5.84
C GLU A 81 13.63 5.83 6.52
N THR A 82 14.58 6.76 6.58
CA THR A 82 14.37 8.10 7.13
C THR A 82 13.36 8.87 6.29
N ALA A 83 13.48 8.84 4.95
CA ALA A 83 12.52 9.51 4.06
C ALA A 83 11.09 8.96 4.24
N ILE A 84 10.91 7.65 4.37
CA ILE A 84 9.61 7.03 4.64
C ILE A 84 9.07 7.49 6.01
N ARG A 85 9.92 7.50 7.04
CA ARG A 85 9.55 7.93 8.40
C ARG A 85 9.11 9.39 8.42
N THR A 86 9.89 10.29 7.85
CA THR A 86 9.57 11.72 7.77
C THR A 86 8.27 11.96 7.02
N ARG A 87 8.01 11.22 5.92
CA ARG A 87 6.72 11.33 5.21
C ARG A 87 5.55 10.88 6.08
N MET A 88 5.69 9.77 6.82
CA MET A 88 4.65 9.33 7.76
C MET A 88 4.39 10.36 8.86
N GLU A 89 5.44 10.95 9.42
CA GLU A 89 5.33 11.99 10.46
C GLU A 89 4.59 13.22 9.93
N SER A 90 4.96 13.70 8.75
CA SER A 90 4.27 14.83 8.10
C SER A 90 2.78 14.55 7.84
N VAL A 91 2.44 13.37 7.33
CA VAL A 91 1.01 12.99 7.14
C VAL A 91 0.29 12.87 8.48
N THR A 92 0.95 12.35 9.51
CA THR A 92 0.37 12.23 10.86
C THR A 92 0.07 13.61 11.45
N GLU A 93 1.00 14.56 11.33
CA GLU A 93 0.80 15.94 11.77
C GLU A 93 -0.34 16.62 11.03
N ASN A 94 -0.45 16.42 9.72
CA ASN A 94 -1.55 16.99 8.92
C ASN A 94 -2.91 16.40 9.34
N LEU A 95 -2.97 15.09 9.58
CA LEU A 95 -4.19 14.44 10.08
C LEU A 95 -4.56 14.94 11.48
N ASN A 96 -3.59 15.10 12.38
CA ASN A 96 -3.83 15.67 13.71
C ASN A 96 -4.39 17.09 13.62
N LYS A 97 -3.76 17.97 12.82
CA LYS A 97 -4.25 19.33 12.62
C LYS A 97 -5.68 19.35 12.06
N ALA A 98 -6.02 18.43 11.16
CA ALA A 98 -7.36 18.32 10.62
C ALA A 98 -8.37 17.82 11.66
N ILE A 99 -7.99 16.88 12.53
CA ILE A 99 -8.80 16.42 13.66
C ILE A 99 -9.04 17.58 14.64
N ASP A 100 -7.96 18.23 15.09
CA ASP A 100 -8.03 19.37 16.01
C ASP A 100 -8.90 20.51 15.43
N GLY A 101 -8.75 20.78 14.13
CA GLY A 101 -9.56 21.77 13.41
C GLY A 101 -11.05 21.41 13.36
N ALA A 102 -11.37 20.14 13.11
CA ALA A 102 -12.76 19.68 13.11
C ALA A 102 -13.38 19.74 14.52
N GLU A 103 -12.64 19.35 15.54
CA GLU A 103 -13.07 19.41 16.94
C GLU A 103 -13.24 20.87 17.42
N ALA A 104 -12.39 21.79 16.97
CA ALA A 104 -12.55 23.21 17.23
C ALA A 104 -13.85 23.75 16.62
N LEU A 105 -14.19 23.33 15.40
CA LEU A 105 -15.46 23.68 14.76
C LEU A 105 -16.65 23.06 15.48
N PHE A 106 -16.54 21.84 16.01
CA PHE A 106 -17.59 21.25 16.85
C PHE A 106 -17.88 22.14 18.06
N LYS A 107 -16.82 22.51 18.78
CA LYS A 107 -16.93 23.34 19.98
C LYS A 107 -17.53 24.72 19.66
N ALA A 108 -17.10 25.35 18.57
CA ALA A 108 -17.58 26.67 18.15
C ALA A 108 -19.07 26.67 17.79
N ASN A 109 -19.60 25.55 17.27
CA ASN A 109 -20.98 25.41 16.82
C ASN A 109 -21.87 24.61 17.79
N GLY A 110 -21.38 24.31 19.00
CA GLY A 110 -22.15 23.59 20.02
C GLY A 110 -22.47 22.13 19.68
N ILE A 111 -21.70 21.50 18.78
CA ILE A 111 -21.87 20.10 18.41
C ILE A 111 -21.25 19.22 19.52
N THR A 112 -22.07 18.38 20.15
CA THR A 112 -21.65 17.56 21.32
C THR A 112 -21.34 16.11 20.97
N CYS A 113 -21.76 15.63 19.81
CA CYS A 113 -21.52 14.26 19.36
C CYS A 113 -21.19 14.19 17.87
N ALA A 114 -20.32 13.25 17.51
CA ALA A 114 -20.01 12.94 16.12
C ALA A 114 -21.05 11.98 15.53
N ALA A 115 -21.29 12.11 14.23
CA ALA A 115 -22.03 11.15 13.43
C ALA A 115 -21.39 9.76 13.50
N THR A 116 -22.23 8.73 13.41
CA THR A 116 -21.80 7.33 13.41
C THR A 116 -22.24 6.63 12.13
N TYR A 117 -21.55 5.55 11.78
CA TYR A 117 -21.90 4.74 10.62
C TYR A 117 -22.83 3.60 11.02
N ASP A 118 -23.90 3.40 10.27
CA ASP A 118 -24.81 2.25 10.45
C ASP A 118 -24.18 0.93 9.98
N THR A 119 -23.07 0.98 9.23
CA THR A 119 -22.35 -0.23 8.81
C THR A 119 -21.54 -0.81 9.96
N VAL A 120 -21.55 -2.15 10.08
CA VAL A 120 -20.79 -2.84 11.12
C VAL A 120 -19.31 -2.46 11.04
N PRO A 121 -18.67 -2.02 12.14
CA PRO A 121 -17.24 -1.75 12.18
C PRO A 121 -16.39 -2.97 11.81
N MET A 122 -15.22 -2.74 11.24
CA MET A 122 -14.28 -3.80 10.91
C MET A 122 -13.29 -3.95 12.06
N ASP A 123 -13.49 -4.97 12.88
CA ASP A 123 -12.57 -5.35 13.96
C ASP A 123 -11.60 -6.43 13.45
N VAL A 124 -10.30 -6.16 13.51
CA VAL A 124 -9.26 -7.04 12.96
C VAL A 124 -8.06 -7.11 13.89
N GLN A 125 -7.48 -8.30 14.03
CA GLN A 125 -6.21 -8.51 14.69
C GLN A 125 -5.07 -8.30 13.68
N VAL A 126 -4.46 -7.11 13.70
CA VAL A 126 -3.48 -6.70 12.70
C VAL A 126 -2.08 -7.21 13.09
N GLY A 127 -1.39 -7.88 12.17
CA GLY A 127 -0.02 -8.34 12.35
C GLY A 127 1.01 -7.30 11.90
N VAL A 128 1.65 -6.62 12.84
CA VAL A 128 2.63 -5.56 12.57
C VAL A 128 4.06 -6.09 12.61
N LEU A 129 4.76 -6.00 11.49
CA LEU A 129 6.10 -6.56 11.26
C LEU A 129 7.24 -5.58 11.52
N SER A 130 6.96 -4.28 11.55
CA SER A 130 7.97 -3.24 11.66
C SER A 130 7.43 -1.96 12.29
N SER A 131 8.32 -1.08 12.73
CA SER A 131 7.98 0.25 13.24
C SER A 131 7.26 1.10 12.18
N SER A 132 7.65 0.99 10.91
CA SER A 132 6.95 1.63 9.79
C SER A 132 5.53 1.10 9.61
N GLY A 133 5.33 -0.21 9.77
CA GLY A 133 3.99 -0.81 9.79
C GLY A 133 3.14 -0.26 10.93
N ARG A 134 3.71 -0.16 12.14
CA ARG A 134 3.01 0.41 13.31
C ARG A 134 2.56 1.85 13.08
N ARG A 135 3.47 2.70 12.59
CA ARG A 135 3.19 4.11 12.30
C ARG A 135 2.15 4.28 11.20
N PHE A 136 2.22 3.45 10.16
CA PHE A 136 1.23 3.51 9.09
C PHE A 136 -0.16 3.05 9.56
N LEU A 137 -0.24 2.08 10.49
CA LEU A 137 -1.50 1.69 11.11
C LEU A 137 -2.12 2.86 11.90
N GLU A 138 -1.30 3.64 12.61
CA GLU A 138 -1.76 4.86 13.30
C GLU A 138 -2.28 5.92 12.32
N VAL A 139 -1.57 6.16 11.21
CA VAL A 139 -2.02 7.05 10.12
C VAL A 139 -3.40 6.63 9.60
N LEU A 140 -3.61 5.33 9.38
CA LEU A 140 -4.90 4.80 8.94
C LEU A 140 -5.99 4.97 10.01
N GLY A 141 -5.66 4.79 11.29
CA GLY A 141 -6.58 5.01 12.40
C GLY A 141 -7.02 6.47 12.51
N LYS A 142 -6.08 7.42 12.35
CA LYS A 142 -6.38 8.86 12.34
C LYS A 142 -7.22 9.26 11.14
N LEU A 143 -6.93 8.71 9.96
CA LEU A 143 -7.77 8.88 8.78
C LEU A 143 -9.20 8.40 9.06
N ASP A 144 -9.37 7.21 9.65
CA ASP A 144 -10.68 6.65 10.00
C ASP A 144 -11.43 7.51 11.02
N GLN A 145 -10.74 8.00 12.05
CA GLN A 145 -11.29 8.89 13.08
C GLN A 145 -11.81 10.20 12.49
N LEU A 146 -11.12 10.76 11.51
CA LEU A 146 -11.45 12.05 10.92
C LEU A 146 -12.69 12.00 10.01
N MET A 147 -12.95 10.86 9.37
CA MET A 147 -14.09 10.72 8.45
C MET A 147 -15.46 11.04 9.06
N PRO A 148 -15.84 10.54 10.25
CA PRO A 148 -17.10 10.93 10.88
C PRO A 148 -17.10 12.39 11.34
N LEU A 149 -15.96 12.94 11.77
CA LEU A 149 -15.88 14.35 12.19
C LEU A 149 -16.23 15.30 11.04
N LEU A 150 -15.60 15.11 9.88
CA LEU A 150 -15.90 15.91 8.68
C LEU A 150 -17.34 15.72 8.22
N GLN A 151 -17.89 14.51 8.30
CA GLN A 151 -19.30 14.29 7.96
C GLN A 151 -20.24 15.04 8.92
N THR A 152 -19.91 15.05 10.21
CA THR A 152 -20.73 15.73 11.21
C THR A 152 -20.81 17.22 10.93
N LEU A 153 -19.69 17.85 10.58
CA LEU A 153 -19.66 19.26 10.21
C LEU A 153 -20.57 19.58 9.02
N GLU A 154 -20.64 18.66 8.04
CA GLU A 154 -21.52 18.80 6.89
C GLU A 154 -23.00 18.60 7.26
N ILE A 155 -23.32 17.58 8.06
CA ILE A 155 -24.68 17.31 8.56
C ILE A 155 -25.21 18.51 9.36
N HIS A 156 -24.35 19.18 10.12
CA HIS A 156 -24.68 20.38 10.88
C HIS A 156 -24.55 21.68 10.06
N GLU A 157 -24.33 21.58 8.75
CA GLU A 157 -24.21 22.70 7.81
C GLU A 157 -23.13 23.74 8.21
N VAL A 158 -22.13 23.32 8.98
CA VAL A 158 -20.98 24.16 9.38
C VAL A 158 -20.02 24.34 8.19
N ILE A 159 -19.88 23.31 7.37
CA ILE A 159 -19.12 23.32 6.12
C ILE A 159 -19.96 22.68 5.02
N SER A 160 -19.73 23.07 3.78
CA SER A 160 -20.42 22.49 2.63
C SER A 160 -19.94 21.08 2.30
N ALA A 161 -20.80 20.29 1.65
CA ALA A 161 -20.43 18.98 1.12
C ALA A 161 -19.21 19.05 0.17
N TYR A 162 -19.10 20.14 -0.61
CA TYR A 162 -17.96 20.38 -1.50
C TYR A 162 -16.63 20.53 -0.73
N GLU A 163 -16.64 21.28 0.38
CA GLU A 163 -15.46 21.44 1.24
C GLU A 163 -15.06 20.11 1.89
N VAL A 164 -16.03 19.31 2.33
CA VAL A 164 -15.78 17.96 2.87
C VAL A 164 -15.12 17.07 1.83
N ASP A 165 -15.62 17.05 0.60
CA ASP A 165 -15.06 16.22 -0.46
C ASP A 165 -13.62 16.61 -0.79
N ILE A 166 -13.32 17.92 -0.88
CA ILE A 166 -11.95 18.41 -1.08
C ILE A 166 -11.04 17.95 0.06
N GLN A 167 -11.44 18.18 1.32
CA GLN A 167 -10.62 17.84 2.48
C GLN A 167 -10.37 16.33 2.55
N ARG A 168 -11.42 15.51 2.41
CA ARG A 168 -11.31 14.05 2.36
C ARG A 168 -10.40 13.60 1.23
N ALA A 169 -10.54 14.15 0.03
CA ALA A 169 -9.73 13.78 -1.12
C ALA A 169 -8.24 14.10 -0.89
N ALA A 170 -7.93 15.28 -0.37
CA ALA A 170 -6.56 15.71 -0.08
C ALA A 170 -5.88 14.79 0.96
N LEU A 171 -6.55 14.53 2.08
CA LEU A 171 -6.03 13.67 3.15
C LEU A 171 -5.86 12.21 2.68
N LYS A 172 -6.86 11.68 1.96
CA LYS A 172 -6.80 10.35 1.35
C LYS A 172 -5.66 10.23 0.35
N ARG A 173 -5.36 11.29 -0.40
CA ARG A 173 -4.22 11.31 -1.31
C ARG A 173 -2.91 11.24 -0.54
N GLN A 174 -2.74 12.05 0.50
CA GLN A 174 -1.53 12.05 1.35
C GLN A 174 -1.25 10.67 1.96
N VAL A 175 -2.27 10.00 2.51
CA VAL A 175 -2.11 8.64 3.07
C VAL A 175 -1.70 7.62 2.01
N ARG A 176 -2.35 7.65 0.83
CA ARG A 176 -2.02 6.74 -0.29
C ARG A 176 -0.59 6.93 -0.77
N GLU A 177 -0.16 8.18 -0.82
CA GLU A 177 1.16 8.61 -1.26
C GLU A 177 2.30 8.02 -0.42
N VAL A 178 2.09 7.79 0.87
CA VAL A 178 3.05 7.08 1.75
C VAL A 178 3.26 5.64 1.26
N ALA A 179 2.18 4.90 1.03
CA ALA A 179 2.24 3.52 0.54
C ALA A 179 2.88 3.41 -0.85
N ASN A 180 2.51 4.34 -1.75
CA ASN A 180 3.11 4.42 -3.08
C ASN A 180 4.60 4.76 -3.02
N GLY A 181 5.01 5.67 -2.12
CA GLY A 181 6.42 6.00 -1.89
C GLY A 181 7.24 4.77 -1.48
N ALA A 182 6.76 4.01 -0.48
CA ALA A 182 7.43 2.78 -0.04
C ALA A 182 7.53 1.74 -1.17
N ARG A 183 6.48 1.58 -1.98
CA ARG A 183 6.49 0.71 -3.15
C ARG A 183 7.54 1.16 -4.18
N ASN A 184 7.60 2.45 -4.49
CA ASN A 184 8.55 3.00 -5.46
C ASN A 184 10.00 2.82 -5.00
N PHE A 185 10.29 3.09 -3.73
CA PHE A 185 11.62 2.81 -3.16
C PHE A 185 11.98 1.33 -3.25
N ALA A 186 11.07 0.44 -2.87
CA ALA A 186 11.30 -1.00 -2.96
C ALA A 186 11.53 -1.46 -4.41
N MET A 187 10.77 -0.95 -5.38
CA MET A 187 10.99 -1.25 -6.81
C MET A 187 12.35 -0.75 -7.31
N GLY A 188 12.76 0.46 -6.92
CA GLY A 188 14.09 0.99 -7.25
C GLY A 188 15.23 0.13 -6.69
N LEU A 189 15.09 -0.31 -5.44
CA LEU A 189 16.06 -1.20 -4.80
C LEU A 189 16.10 -2.59 -5.45
N ARG A 190 14.95 -3.18 -5.81
CA ARG A 190 14.92 -4.46 -6.56
C ARG A 190 15.70 -4.37 -7.87
N ARG A 191 15.54 -3.27 -8.62
CA ARG A 191 16.30 -3.04 -9.85
C ARG A 191 17.80 -2.96 -9.59
N ARG A 192 18.22 -2.23 -8.55
CA ARG A 192 19.64 -2.14 -8.16
C ARG A 192 20.22 -3.49 -7.72
N MET A 193 19.47 -4.26 -6.93
CA MET A 193 19.90 -5.60 -6.50
C MET A 193 20.06 -6.57 -7.67
N ASN A 194 19.12 -6.57 -8.61
CA ASN A 194 19.19 -7.44 -9.78
C ASN A 194 20.38 -7.08 -10.69
N ALA A 195 20.71 -5.79 -10.82
CA ALA A 195 21.88 -5.32 -11.58
C ALA A 195 23.22 -5.72 -10.95
N LEU A 196 23.28 -5.90 -9.62
CA LEU A 196 24.45 -6.46 -8.95
C LEU A 196 24.53 -7.98 -9.19
N GLY A 197 23.41 -8.68 -9.05
CA GLY A 197 23.36 -10.13 -9.31
C GLY A 197 23.78 -10.51 -10.73
N SER A 198 23.34 -9.75 -11.74
CA SER A 198 23.77 -10.00 -13.13
C SER A 198 25.27 -9.75 -13.34
N ARG A 199 25.87 -8.80 -12.61
CA ARG A 199 27.32 -8.54 -12.69
C ARG A 199 28.12 -9.64 -11.99
N ASP A 200 27.63 -10.14 -10.86
CA ASP A 200 28.26 -11.26 -10.16
C ASP A 200 28.20 -12.55 -11.00
N GLU A 201 27.09 -12.78 -11.72
CA GLU A 201 26.94 -13.89 -12.67
C GLU A 201 27.84 -13.73 -13.91
N GLU A 202 28.00 -12.51 -14.43
CA GLU A 202 28.88 -12.22 -15.57
C GLU A 202 30.37 -12.36 -15.21
N VAL A 203 30.79 -11.88 -14.03
CA VAL A 203 32.16 -12.05 -13.52
C VAL A 203 32.44 -13.52 -13.22
N ALA A 204 31.49 -14.25 -12.62
CA ALA A 204 31.64 -15.68 -12.39
C ALA A 204 31.71 -16.48 -13.71
N ALA A 205 31.03 -16.05 -14.78
CA ALA A 205 31.13 -16.67 -16.09
C ALA A 205 32.46 -16.37 -16.81
N ILE A 206 33.04 -15.18 -16.57
CA ILE A 206 34.39 -14.82 -17.06
C ILE A 206 35.46 -15.61 -16.31
N ASP A 207 35.35 -15.74 -14.99
CA ASP A 207 36.28 -16.52 -14.17
C ASP A 207 36.13 -18.04 -14.37
N ALA A 208 34.97 -18.50 -14.87
CA ALA A 208 34.72 -19.89 -15.24
C ALA A 208 35.03 -20.20 -16.72
N ALA A 209 35.45 -19.20 -17.51
CA ALA A 209 35.91 -19.44 -18.89
C ALA A 209 37.25 -20.19 -18.84
N PRO A 210 37.39 -21.36 -19.49
CA PRO A 210 38.62 -22.12 -19.42
C PRO A 210 39.75 -21.38 -20.16
N GLU A 211 40.92 -21.28 -19.53
CA GLU A 211 42.21 -21.08 -20.23
C GLU A 211 42.42 -22.25 -21.20
N ALA A 212 41.84 -22.17 -22.39
CA ALA A 212 42.08 -23.09 -23.49
C ALA A 212 42.14 -22.31 -24.79
N ALA A 213 43.26 -21.62 -25.00
CA ALA A 213 43.63 -21.12 -26.32
C ALA A 213 45.15 -21.28 -26.53
N ALA A 214 45.56 -22.51 -26.82
CA ALA A 214 46.69 -22.81 -27.69
C ALA A 214 46.62 -24.26 -28.15
N GLU A 215 45.87 -24.52 -29.23
CA GLU A 215 46.38 -25.25 -30.39
C GLU A 215 45.28 -25.31 -31.48
N THR A 216 45.67 -24.89 -32.67
CA THR A 216 44.89 -24.95 -33.89
C THR A 216 45.17 -26.30 -34.56
N ASP A 217 44.15 -26.98 -35.07
CA ASP A 217 43.97 -27.26 -36.50
C ASP A 217 42.84 -28.31 -36.76
N GLY A 218 42.10 -28.12 -37.85
CA GLY A 218 41.58 -29.23 -38.66
C GLY A 218 40.16 -29.79 -38.43
N ALA A 219 39.26 -29.41 -39.36
CA ALA A 219 38.27 -30.25 -40.04
C ALA A 219 36.84 -30.51 -39.46
N ALA A 220 35.90 -29.74 -40.01
CA ALA A 220 34.61 -30.12 -40.63
C ALA A 220 33.73 -31.25 -40.05
N ALA A 221 32.51 -30.89 -39.62
CA ALA A 221 31.22 -31.42 -40.14
C ALA A 221 30.01 -30.74 -39.45
N GLU A 222 29.10 -30.17 -40.26
CA GLU A 222 27.69 -29.92 -39.91
C GLU A 222 26.81 -31.12 -40.35
N PRO A 223 25.49 -31.21 -40.07
CA PRO A 223 24.62 -30.42 -39.16
C PRO A 223 23.72 -31.33 -38.26
N THR A 224 22.92 -30.76 -37.34
CA THR A 224 21.47 -31.09 -37.14
C THR A 224 20.81 -30.12 -36.13
N GLN A 225 19.64 -29.63 -36.52
CA GLN A 225 18.73 -28.65 -35.92
C GLN A 225 18.00 -29.15 -34.66
N ILE A 226 17.60 -28.27 -33.73
CA ILE A 226 16.23 -28.02 -33.16
C ILE A 226 16.27 -26.60 -32.50
N ALA A 227 15.68 -25.53 -33.06
CA ALA A 227 14.37 -24.93 -32.75
C ALA A 227 14.10 -24.70 -31.23
N ALA A 228 13.56 -23.60 -30.69
CA ALA A 228 12.91 -22.41 -31.24
C ALA A 228 13.01 -21.27 -30.19
N ALA A 229 13.00 -20.04 -30.69
CA ALA A 229 12.81 -18.80 -29.94
C ALA A 229 11.31 -18.52 -29.72
N GLU A 230 10.99 -17.77 -28.66
CA GLU A 230 9.85 -16.84 -28.48
C GLU A 230 9.91 -16.38 -27.00
N ALA A 231 10.23 -15.14 -26.60
CA ALA A 231 9.87 -13.79 -27.02
C ALA A 231 8.37 -13.46 -26.87
N GLU A 232 8.13 -12.41 -26.07
CA GLU A 232 6.90 -11.62 -25.93
C GLU A 232 5.77 -12.23 -25.05
N ARG A 233 4.96 -11.48 -24.27
CA ARG A 233 4.64 -10.05 -24.30
C ARG A 233 3.96 -9.58 -23.02
N GLU A 234 4.31 -8.37 -22.65
CA GLU A 234 3.54 -7.40 -21.88
C GLU A 234 2.39 -6.86 -22.77
N VAL A 235 1.14 -6.79 -22.27
CA VAL A 235 0.09 -5.98 -22.90
C VAL A 235 -0.71 -5.24 -21.83
N ALA A 236 -0.59 -3.92 -21.92
CA ALA A 236 -1.43 -2.91 -21.31
C ALA A 236 -2.86 -2.95 -21.91
N VAL A 237 -3.86 -2.63 -21.08
CA VAL A 237 -5.20 -2.26 -21.56
C VAL A 237 -5.66 -1.01 -20.82
N GLU A 238 -5.56 0.10 -21.51
CA GLU A 238 -6.42 1.29 -21.44
C GLU A 238 -6.81 1.46 -22.93
N GLY A 239 -8.05 1.23 -23.35
CA GLY A 239 -9.26 1.96 -23.01
C GLY A 239 -9.66 2.67 -24.29
N ASP A 240 -10.89 2.46 -24.79
CA ASP A 240 -11.59 3.55 -25.49
C ASP A 240 -13.08 3.29 -25.67
N THR A 241 -13.76 4.43 -25.59
CA THR A 241 -15.17 4.77 -25.67
C THR A 241 -15.85 4.48 -27.00
N GLU A 242 -17.17 4.27 -26.89
CA GLU A 242 -18.30 4.65 -27.78
C GLU A 242 -18.15 4.62 -29.32
N VAL A 243 -19.18 4.08 -29.99
CA VAL A 243 -20.19 4.85 -30.76
C VAL A 243 -21.28 3.92 -31.36
N VAL A 244 -22.53 4.20 -30.97
CA VAL A 244 -23.84 4.22 -31.70
C VAL A 244 -24.08 3.36 -32.96
N SER A 245 -25.22 2.64 -32.95
CA SER A 245 -26.29 2.42 -33.99
C SER A 245 -26.91 1.02 -33.76
N GLU A 246 -28.21 0.73 -33.72
CA GLU A 246 -29.50 1.29 -34.19
C GLU A 246 -30.60 1.09 -33.13
#